data_AF-A0A2T0K0Q7-F1
#
_entry.id   AF-A0A2T0K0Q7-F1
#
_cell.length_a   1.000
_cell.length_b   1.000
_cell.length_c   1.000
_cell.angle_alpha   90.00
_cell.angle_beta   90.00
_cell.angle_gamma   90.00
#
_symmetry.space_group_name_H-M   'P 1'
#
loop_
_entity.id
_entity.type
_entity.pdbx_description
1 polymer ?
#
loop_
_entity_poly.entity_id
_entity_poly.type
_entity_poly.pdbx_seq_one_letter_code
_entity_poly.pdbx_strand_id
1 'polypeptide(L)'
;MRPVLRRLDEIAEVLKARKDTVAMLGLGSCGAQPARLDEHSDLDFYVIVEDGATWRYLDRTDWLEQPAPVTYLFAHRRGGRRALYADGVFVEYLVLTVAELARVPFAGARTVWRRPDAPPDLATSGAPVPRPPYDTEEYHLNDALVSLYSGLHRELRGERLAAARLIQHRAVDAVIALLRLAGGEPPYRDAFEPARRVERAYPVEVLPLAAMVPGYTGNVAAARFTFAWLTKRYQVPPGIGEALRELIRSGDYR
;
A
#
# COMPACT_ATOMS: atom_id res chain seq x y z
N MET A 1 1.09 4.06 -28.69
CA MET A 1 0.34 3.79 -27.44
C MET A 1 1.24 2.98 -26.50
N ARG A 2 1.42 3.39 -25.24
CA ARG A 2 2.39 2.75 -24.33
C ARG A 2 2.01 1.28 -24.06
N PRO A 3 2.95 0.31 -23.98
CA PRO A 3 2.64 -1.12 -23.80
C PRO A 3 1.75 -1.41 -22.57
N VAL A 4 2.04 -0.77 -21.43
CA VAL A 4 1.27 -0.89 -20.18
C VAL A 4 -0.22 -0.59 -20.38
N LEU A 5 -0.54 0.50 -21.10
CA LEU A 5 -1.92 0.91 -21.36
C LEU A 5 -2.68 -0.04 -22.30
N ARG A 6 -1.95 -0.81 -23.13
CA ARG A 6 -2.53 -1.79 -24.05
C ARG A 6 -2.72 -3.15 -23.42
N ARG A 7 -1.76 -3.59 -22.61
CA ARG A 7 -1.71 -4.99 -22.14
C ARG A 7 -2.94 -5.36 -21.31
N LEU A 8 -3.50 -4.42 -20.55
CA LEU A 8 -4.72 -4.68 -19.78
C LEU A 8 -5.92 -5.00 -20.69
N ASP A 9 -6.08 -4.26 -21.80
CA ASP A 9 -7.16 -4.50 -22.78
C ASP A 9 -6.92 -5.78 -23.59
N GLU A 10 -5.67 -6.07 -23.95
CA GLU A 10 -5.29 -7.31 -24.64
C GLU A 10 -5.61 -8.56 -23.79
N ILE A 11 -5.31 -8.51 -22.48
CA ILE A 11 -5.70 -9.56 -21.53
C ILE A 11 -7.22 -9.68 -21.46
N ALA A 12 -7.95 -8.56 -21.40
CA ALA A 12 -9.40 -8.56 -21.31
C ALA A 12 -10.05 -9.22 -22.54
N GLU A 13 -9.55 -8.96 -23.75
CA GLU A 13 -10.07 -9.59 -24.96
C GLU A 13 -9.82 -11.12 -24.99
N VAL A 14 -8.69 -11.59 -24.46
CA VAL A 14 -8.45 -13.03 -24.29
C VAL A 14 -9.42 -13.65 -23.29
N LEU A 15 -9.64 -13.00 -22.15
CA LEU A 15 -10.53 -13.50 -21.10
C LEU A 15 -12.00 -13.50 -21.54
N LYS A 16 -12.44 -12.50 -22.29
CA LYS A 16 -13.78 -12.39 -22.85
C LYS A 16 -14.18 -13.56 -23.75
N ALA A 17 -13.21 -14.21 -24.41
CA ALA A 17 -13.46 -15.39 -25.22
C ALA A 17 -13.72 -16.67 -24.39
N ARG A 18 -13.50 -16.63 -23.07
CA ARG A 18 -13.64 -17.78 -22.18
C ARG A 18 -14.97 -17.76 -21.45
N LYS A 19 -15.71 -18.87 -21.57
CA LYS A 19 -17.09 -18.99 -21.06
C LYS A 19 -17.20 -18.86 -19.54
N ASP A 20 -16.18 -19.32 -18.84
CA ASP A 20 -16.08 -19.34 -17.38
C ASP A 20 -15.49 -18.04 -16.79
N THR A 21 -15.18 -17.02 -17.61
CA THR A 21 -14.86 -15.67 -17.11
C THR A 21 -16.13 -14.83 -16.95
N VAL A 22 -16.29 -14.20 -15.80
CA VAL A 22 -17.39 -13.29 -15.45
C VAL A 22 -16.99 -11.83 -15.69
N ALA A 23 -15.84 -11.41 -15.19
CA ALA A 23 -15.37 -10.03 -15.29
C ALA A 23 -13.86 -9.90 -15.12
N MET A 24 -13.33 -8.75 -15.53
CA MET A 24 -11.97 -8.31 -15.22
C MET A 24 -12.04 -6.91 -14.62
N LEU A 25 -11.45 -6.74 -13.44
CA LEU A 25 -11.46 -5.49 -12.68
C LEU A 25 -10.03 -4.96 -12.56
N GLY A 26 -9.77 -3.75 -13.04
CA GLY A 26 -8.51 -3.05 -12.81
C GLY A 26 -8.49 -2.42 -11.42
N LEU A 27 -7.33 -2.47 -10.76
CA LEU A 27 -7.10 -1.94 -9.42
C LEU A 27 -5.92 -0.98 -9.41
N GLY A 28 -5.63 -0.38 -8.26
CA GLY A 28 -4.47 0.50 -8.12
C GLY A 28 -4.48 1.62 -9.16
N SER A 29 -3.39 1.76 -9.92
CA SER A 29 -3.27 2.68 -11.06
C SER A 29 -4.20 2.32 -12.24
N CYS A 30 -4.52 1.04 -12.43
CA CYS A 30 -5.43 0.53 -13.45
C CYS A 30 -6.93 0.70 -13.10
N GLY A 31 -7.22 1.17 -11.88
CA GLY A 31 -8.55 1.36 -11.33
C GLY A 31 -9.28 2.61 -11.86
N ALA A 32 -10.16 3.16 -11.04
CA ALA A 32 -11.06 4.26 -11.39
C ALA A 32 -10.37 5.62 -11.58
N GLN A 33 -9.06 5.71 -11.33
CA GLN A 33 -8.25 6.93 -11.43
C GLN A 33 -7.15 6.75 -12.50
N PRO A 34 -7.48 6.74 -13.80
CA PRO A 34 -6.54 6.39 -14.87
C PRO A 34 -5.36 7.37 -14.99
N ALA A 35 -5.49 8.59 -14.47
CA ALA A 35 -4.40 9.56 -14.42
C ALA A 35 -3.20 9.13 -13.55
N ARG A 36 -3.36 8.05 -12.76
CA ARG A 36 -2.29 7.45 -11.96
C ARG A 36 -1.46 6.42 -12.72
N LEU A 37 -1.93 5.97 -13.90
CA LEU A 37 -1.27 4.93 -14.68
C LEU A 37 -0.17 5.55 -15.54
N ASP A 38 1.07 5.15 -15.31
CA ASP A 38 2.26 5.63 -16.01
C ASP A 38 3.22 4.48 -16.37
N GLU A 39 4.43 4.82 -16.82
CA GLU A 39 5.43 3.83 -17.27
C GLU A 39 6.12 3.08 -16.12
N HIS A 40 5.94 3.52 -14.88
CA HIS A 40 6.47 2.88 -13.68
C HIS A 40 5.40 2.05 -12.96
N SER A 41 4.18 2.06 -13.48
CA SER A 41 3.06 1.30 -12.94
C SER A 41 3.13 -0.16 -13.38
N ASP A 42 2.88 -1.05 -12.43
CA ASP A 42 2.41 -2.39 -12.71
C ASP A 42 0.91 -2.40 -13.06
N LEU A 43 0.45 -3.54 -13.60
CA LEU A 43 -0.97 -3.79 -13.85
C LEU A 43 -1.54 -4.68 -12.74
N ASP A 44 -2.23 -4.05 -11.79
CA ASP A 44 -3.03 -4.74 -10.78
C ASP A 44 -4.45 -5.02 -11.29
N PHE A 45 -4.89 -6.28 -11.30
CA PHE A 45 -6.26 -6.61 -11.67
C PHE A 45 -6.81 -7.89 -11.01
N TYR A 46 -8.13 -7.99 -10.95
CA TYR A 46 -8.83 -9.23 -10.60
C TYR A 46 -9.46 -9.86 -11.85
N VAL A 47 -9.32 -11.18 -11.97
CA VAL A 47 -10.06 -12.02 -12.91
C VAL A 47 -11.16 -12.71 -12.13
N ILE A 48 -12.41 -12.36 -12.43
CA ILE A 48 -13.58 -12.94 -11.80
C ILE A 48 -14.07 -14.08 -12.68
N VAL A 49 -14.18 -15.27 -12.12
CA VAL A 49 -14.55 -16.50 -12.83
C VAL A 49 -15.74 -17.18 -12.16
N GLU A 50 -16.32 -18.15 -12.86
CA GLU A 50 -17.38 -19.01 -12.31
C GLU A 50 -16.86 -19.91 -11.18
N ASP A 51 -17.79 -20.37 -10.33
CA ASP A 51 -17.46 -21.30 -9.26
C ASP A 51 -16.83 -22.58 -9.83
N GLY A 52 -15.73 -23.02 -9.22
CA GLY A 52 -14.95 -24.18 -9.68
C GLY A 52 -13.95 -23.90 -10.80
N ALA A 53 -13.94 -22.70 -11.40
CA ALA A 53 -13.02 -22.36 -12.49
C ALA A 53 -11.69 -21.75 -12.01
N THR A 54 -11.58 -21.29 -10.75
CA THR A 54 -10.39 -20.57 -10.25
C THR A 54 -9.08 -21.32 -10.48
N TRP A 55 -9.06 -22.63 -10.25
CA TRP A 55 -7.86 -23.45 -10.44
C TRP A 55 -7.36 -23.42 -11.88
N ARG A 56 -8.24 -23.35 -12.89
CA ARG A 56 -7.87 -23.40 -14.31
C ARG A 56 -7.04 -22.19 -14.73
N TYR A 57 -7.37 -21.02 -14.19
CA TYR A 57 -6.68 -19.76 -14.50
C TYR A 57 -5.39 -19.60 -13.69
N LEU A 58 -5.29 -20.32 -12.56
CA LEU A 58 -4.09 -20.36 -11.74
C LEU A 58 -3.11 -21.43 -12.22
N ASP A 59 -3.56 -22.62 -12.59
CA ASP A 59 -2.67 -23.71 -13.02
C ASP A 59 -2.18 -23.52 -14.44
N ARG A 60 -3.06 -23.07 -15.34
CA ARG A 60 -2.76 -22.88 -16.76
C ARG A 60 -2.83 -21.41 -17.15
N THR A 61 -1.66 -20.81 -17.34
CA THR A 61 -1.45 -19.38 -17.65
C THR A 61 -1.44 -19.05 -19.14
N ASP A 62 -1.97 -19.95 -19.97
CA ASP A 62 -2.11 -19.77 -21.42
C ASP A 62 -2.85 -18.48 -21.80
N TRP A 63 -3.84 -18.03 -21.01
CA TRP A 63 -4.49 -16.72 -21.24
C TRP A 63 -3.56 -15.54 -21.02
N LEU A 64 -2.65 -15.66 -20.05
CA LEU A 64 -1.73 -14.59 -19.71
C LEU A 64 -0.61 -14.51 -20.74
N GLU A 65 -0.20 -15.64 -21.31
CA GLU A 65 0.87 -15.75 -22.30
C GLU A 65 0.40 -15.43 -23.73
N GLN A 66 -0.91 -15.46 -23.98
CA GLN A 66 -1.47 -15.21 -25.31
C GLN A 66 -1.26 -13.75 -25.81
N PRO A 67 -1.43 -12.69 -24.99
CA PRO A 67 -1.13 -11.32 -25.38
C PRO A 67 0.34 -11.08 -25.74
N ALA A 68 1.27 -11.68 -24.97
CA ALA A 68 2.71 -11.61 -25.22
C ALA A 68 3.49 -12.64 -24.37
N PRO A 69 4.77 -12.92 -24.70
CA PRO A 69 5.59 -13.85 -23.93
C PRO A 69 5.80 -13.40 -22.47
N VAL A 70 5.53 -14.30 -21.53
CA VAL A 70 5.85 -14.14 -20.11
C VAL A 70 7.23 -14.71 -19.84
N THR A 71 8.10 -13.93 -19.18
CA THR A 71 9.50 -14.31 -18.90
C THR A 71 9.77 -14.64 -17.44
N TYR A 72 8.88 -14.20 -16.55
CA TYR A 72 8.93 -14.49 -15.12
C TYR A 72 7.51 -14.63 -14.59
N LEU A 73 7.24 -15.66 -13.79
CA LEU A 73 5.91 -15.96 -13.27
C LEU A 73 6.03 -16.76 -11.97
N PHE A 74 5.32 -16.33 -10.93
CA PHE A 74 5.20 -17.12 -9.70
C PHE A 74 3.90 -16.85 -8.96
N ALA A 75 3.50 -17.80 -8.10
CA ALA A 75 2.39 -17.60 -7.17
C ALA A 75 2.87 -16.79 -5.96
N HIS A 76 2.35 -15.57 -5.79
CA HIS A 76 2.79 -14.67 -4.71
C HIS A 76 1.88 -14.75 -3.48
N ARG A 77 0.66 -15.29 -3.65
CA ARG A 77 -0.31 -15.58 -2.58
C ARG A 77 -1.35 -16.59 -3.06
N ARG A 78 -2.20 -17.06 -2.14
CA ARG A 78 -3.35 -17.89 -2.50
C ARG A 78 -4.25 -17.15 -3.50
N GLY A 79 -4.54 -17.80 -4.62
CA GLY A 79 -5.36 -17.22 -5.67
C GLY A 79 -4.67 -16.14 -6.52
N GLY A 80 -3.38 -15.89 -6.32
CA GLY A 80 -2.70 -14.75 -6.92
C GLY A 80 -1.32 -15.04 -7.49
N ARG A 81 -1.00 -14.39 -8.61
CA ARG A 81 0.29 -14.52 -9.30
C ARG A 81 0.84 -13.16 -9.68
N ARG A 82 2.16 -13.11 -9.84
CA ARG A 82 2.91 -11.97 -10.37
C ARG A 82 3.67 -12.45 -11.60
N ALA A 83 3.68 -11.64 -12.65
CA ALA A 83 4.36 -11.97 -13.89
C ALA A 83 5.04 -10.76 -14.53
N LEU A 84 6.13 -11.02 -15.26
CA LEU A 84 6.82 -10.04 -16.10
C LEU A 84 6.77 -10.50 -17.55
N TYR A 85 6.22 -9.67 -18.42
CA TYR A 85 6.26 -9.88 -19.86
C TYR A 85 7.63 -9.52 -20.44
N ALA A 86 7.98 -10.12 -21.59
CA ALA A 86 9.24 -9.87 -22.29
C ALA A 86 9.44 -8.40 -22.71
N ASP A 87 8.34 -7.63 -22.81
CA ASP A 87 8.34 -6.20 -23.13
C ASP A 87 8.42 -5.29 -21.89
N GLY A 88 8.65 -5.88 -20.70
CA GLY A 88 8.84 -5.15 -19.44
C GLY A 88 7.56 -4.82 -18.68
N VAL A 89 6.37 -5.20 -19.19
CA VAL A 89 5.12 -4.99 -18.45
C VAL A 89 5.04 -5.96 -17.27
N PHE A 90 4.97 -5.43 -16.06
CA PHE A 90 4.77 -6.20 -14.83
C PHE A 90 3.28 -6.24 -14.47
N VAL A 91 2.79 -7.42 -14.09
CA VAL A 91 1.39 -7.62 -13.71
C VAL A 91 1.28 -8.36 -12.39
N GLU A 92 0.31 -7.97 -11.60
CA GLU A 92 -0.16 -8.68 -10.41
C GLU A 92 -1.65 -8.94 -10.56
N TYR A 93 -2.07 -10.18 -10.31
CA TYR A 93 -3.49 -10.50 -10.38
C TYR A 93 -3.95 -11.50 -9.32
N LEU A 94 -5.25 -11.41 -9.01
CA LEU A 94 -6.00 -12.46 -8.31
C LEU A 94 -7.04 -13.08 -9.24
N VAL A 95 -7.25 -14.38 -9.10
CA VAL A 95 -8.39 -15.10 -9.67
C VAL A 95 -9.36 -15.40 -8.54
N LEU A 96 -10.60 -14.93 -8.68
CA LEU A 96 -11.63 -14.99 -7.64
C LEU A 96 -12.96 -15.45 -8.25
N THR A 97 -13.78 -16.14 -7.48
CA THR A 97 -15.22 -16.22 -7.80
C THR A 97 -15.95 -14.96 -7.33
N VAL A 98 -17.21 -14.78 -7.75
CA VAL A 98 -18.07 -13.69 -7.26
C VAL A 98 -18.22 -13.75 -5.73
N ALA A 99 -18.38 -14.95 -5.16
CA ALA A 99 -18.52 -15.15 -3.72
C ALA A 99 -17.21 -14.84 -2.96
N GLU A 100 -16.06 -15.14 -3.56
CA GLU A 100 -14.75 -14.80 -2.96
C GLU A 100 -14.50 -13.29 -3.02
N LEU A 101 -14.81 -12.63 -4.13
CA LEU A 101 -14.68 -11.18 -4.30
C LEU A 101 -15.41 -10.38 -3.21
N ALA A 102 -16.60 -10.84 -2.81
CA ALA A 102 -17.39 -10.21 -1.74
C ALA A 102 -16.67 -10.16 -0.38
N ARG A 103 -15.63 -10.97 -0.17
CA ARG A 103 -14.85 -11.05 1.07
C ARG A 103 -13.48 -10.36 0.97
N VAL A 104 -13.12 -9.86 -0.20
CA VAL A 104 -11.82 -9.21 -0.44
C VAL A 104 -11.98 -7.69 -0.32
N PRO A 105 -11.25 -7.02 0.60
CA PRO A 105 -11.24 -5.58 0.65
C PRO A 105 -10.45 -5.02 -0.53
N PHE A 106 -11.04 -4.08 -1.27
CA PHE A 106 -10.39 -3.30 -2.31
C PHE A 106 -11.07 -1.92 -2.42
N ALA A 107 -10.45 -0.99 -3.13
CA ALA A 107 -11.02 0.34 -3.33
C ALA A 107 -10.69 0.87 -4.72
N GLY A 108 -11.61 1.67 -5.29
CA GLY A 108 -11.39 2.35 -6.56
C GLY A 108 -11.17 1.42 -7.75
N ALA A 109 -11.83 0.26 -7.79
CA ALA A 109 -11.75 -0.64 -8.93
C ALA A 109 -12.44 -0.04 -10.17
N ARG A 110 -11.96 -0.43 -11.35
CA ARG A 110 -12.60 -0.13 -12.62
C ARG A 110 -12.96 -1.43 -13.33
N THR A 111 -14.18 -1.56 -13.79
CA THR A 111 -14.56 -2.65 -14.69
C THR A 111 -13.83 -2.48 -16.02
N VAL A 112 -12.86 -3.35 -16.31
CA VAL A 112 -12.18 -3.40 -17.61
C VAL A 112 -13.08 -4.09 -18.62
N TRP A 113 -13.64 -5.23 -18.22
CA TRP A 113 -14.62 -5.99 -18.98
C TRP A 113 -15.54 -6.76 -18.03
N ARG A 114 -16.78 -7.03 -18.46
CA ARG A 114 -17.67 -8.00 -17.82
C ARG A 114 -18.61 -8.60 -18.86
N ARG A 115 -19.05 -9.83 -18.63
CA ARG A 115 -20.11 -10.43 -19.45
C ARG A 115 -21.49 -9.79 -19.15
N PRO A 116 -22.47 -9.88 -20.06
CA PRO A 116 -23.75 -9.15 -19.93
C PRO A 116 -24.58 -9.47 -18.68
N ASP A 117 -24.52 -10.72 -18.20
CA ASP A 117 -25.25 -11.23 -17.04
C ASP A 117 -24.46 -11.12 -15.73
N ALA A 118 -23.25 -10.54 -15.75
CA ALA A 118 -22.45 -10.37 -14.55
C ALA A 118 -23.15 -9.42 -13.54
N PRO A 119 -23.02 -9.67 -12.22
CA PRO A 119 -23.54 -8.75 -11.21
C PRO A 119 -23.08 -7.30 -11.44
N PRO A 120 -23.95 -6.29 -11.27
CA PRO A 120 -23.65 -4.92 -11.66
C PRO A 120 -22.56 -4.26 -10.79
N ASP A 121 -22.46 -4.65 -9.51
CA ASP A 121 -21.65 -3.97 -8.49
C ASP A 121 -20.30 -4.64 -8.19
N LEU A 122 -19.77 -5.47 -9.11
CA LEU A 122 -18.49 -6.17 -8.91
C LEU A 122 -17.31 -5.21 -8.68
N ALA A 123 -17.38 -3.97 -9.17
CA ALA A 123 -16.33 -2.95 -8.95
C ALA A 123 -16.42 -2.26 -7.57
N THR A 124 -17.40 -2.63 -6.75
CA THR A 124 -17.55 -2.14 -5.37
C THR A 124 -17.13 -3.26 -4.42
N SER A 125 -16.25 -2.96 -3.46
CA SER A 125 -15.81 -3.98 -2.51
C SER A 125 -16.92 -4.34 -1.53
N GLY A 126 -17.09 -5.65 -1.32
CA GLY A 126 -18.00 -6.19 -0.31
C GLY A 126 -17.42 -6.20 1.11
N ALA A 127 -16.14 -5.86 1.28
CA ALA A 127 -15.46 -5.87 2.58
C ALA A 127 -14.85 -4.51 2.91
N PRO A 128 -14.89 -4.07 4.18
CA PRO A 128 -14.30 -2.80 4.58
C PRO A 128 -12.77 -2.86 4.44
N VAL A 129 -12.17 -1.76 3.97
CA VAL A 129 -10.72 -1.58 4.01
C VAL A 129 -10.25 -1.64 5.47
N PRO A 130 -9.20 -2.41 5.81
CA PRO A 130 -8.66 -2.43 7.16
C PRO A 130 -8.32 -1.04 7.68
N ARG A 131 -8.68 -0.75 8.92
CA ARG A 131 -8.38 0.51 9.60
C ARG A 131 -7.74 0.22 10.95
N PRO A 132 -6.92 1.14 11.49
CA PRO A 132 -6.49 1.05 12.88
C PRO A 132 -7.73 0.99 13.81
N PRO A 133 -7.57 0.41 15.01
CA PRO A 133 -8.68 0.28 15.96
C PRO A 133 -9.27 1.65 16.35
N TYR A 134 -8.44 2.70 16.33
CA TYR A 134 -8.84 4.08 16.55
C TYR A 134 -8.22 4.97 15.48
N ASP A 135 -8.93 6.03 15.11
CA ASP A 135 -8.46 7.01 14.13
C ASP A 135 -8.59 8.44 14.71
N THR A 136 -7.90 8.67 15.82
CA THR A 136 -7.94 9.93 16.58
C THR A 136 -6.55 10.52 16.74
N GLU A 137 -6.48 11.84 16.99
CA GLU A 137 -5.22 12.52 17.27
C GLU A 137 -4.50 11.87 18.46
N GLU A 138 -5.23 11.60 19.55
CA GLU A 138 -4.68 10.94 20.73
C GLU A 138 -4.04 9.59 20.40
N TYR A 139 -4.71 8.75 19.61
CA TYR A 139 -4.20 7.43 19.25
C TYR A 139 -2.90 7.53 18.46
N HIS A 140 -2.88 8.32 17.39
CA HIS A 140 -1.71 8.42 16.52
C HIS A 140 -0.54 9.14 17.20
N LEU A 141 -0.81 10.15 18.03
CA LEU A 141 0.24 10.78 18.85
C LEU A 141 0.90 9.77 19.78
N ASN A 142 0.10 8.99 20.51
CA ASN A 142 0.64 7.99 21.43
C ASN A 142 1.34 6.83 20.70
N ASP A 143 0.84 6.39 19.54
CA ASP A 143 1.51 5.35 18.74
C ASP A 143 2.88 5.84 18.23
N ALA A 144 2.99 7.11 17.81
CA ALA A 144 4.26 7.71 17.43
C ALA A 144 5.23 7.75 18.62
N LEU A 145 4.80 8.27 19.77
CA LEU A 145 5.65 8.40 20.97
C LEU A 145 6.13 7.04 21.50
N VAL A 146 5.25 6.04 21.57
CA VAL A 146 5.61 4.68 22.01
C VAL A 146 6.53 3.99 21.01
N SER A 147 6.35 4.23 19.71
CA SER A 147 7.25 3.73 18.68
C SER A 147 8.65 4.31 18.80
N LEU A 148 8.77 5.62 19.04
CA LEU A 148 10.06 6.27 19.32
C LEU A 148 10.71 5.71 20.59
N TYR A 149 9.93 5.56 21.67
CA TYR A 149 10.43 5.08 22.96
C TYR A 149 10.96 3.64 22.86
N SER A 150 10.16 2.74 22.31
CA SER A 150 10.53 1.34 22.13
C SER A 150 11.68 1.20 21.13
N GLY A 151 11.69 2.02 20.07
CA GLY A 151 12.75 2.04 19.08
C GLY A 151 14.10 2.49 19.65
N LEU A 152 14.13 3.53 20.49
CA LEU A 152 15.36 3.98 21.13
C LEU A 152 15.94 2.92 22.08
N HIS A 153 15.10 2.21 22.83
CA HIS A 153 15.55 1.06 23.62
C HIS A 153 16.13 -0.07 22.77
N ARG A 154 15.57 -0.32 21.58
CA ARG A 154 16.15 -1.27 20.61
C ARG A 154 17.51 -0.80 20.08
N GLU A 155 17.63 0.49 19.77
CA GLU A 155 18.90 1.09 19.34
C GLU A 155 19.98 0.93 20.40
N LEU A 156 19.66 1.25 21.67
CA LEU A 156 20.58 1.11 22.80
C LEU A 156 20.96 -0.35 23.09
N ARG A 157 20.17 -1.33 22.64
CA ARG A 157 20.53 -2.76 22.71
C ARG A 157 21.29 -3.27 21.48
N GLY A 158 21.50 -2.42 20.47
CA GLY A 158 22.14 -2.80 19.21
C GLY A 158 21.20 -3.44 18.17
N GLU A 159 19.89 -3.46 18.42
CA GLU A 159 18.86 -3.99 17.51
C GLU A 159 18.49 -2.97 16.41
N ARG A 160 19.49 -2.44 15.70
CA ARG A 160 19.38 -1.24 14.84
C ARG A 160 18.29 -1.32 13.77
N LEU A 161 18.15 -2.46 13.09
CA LEU A 161 17.09 -2.61 12.07
C LEU A 161 15.70 -2.61 12.70
N ALA A 162 15.54 -3.23 13.86
CA ALA A 162 14.28 -3.28 14.58
C ALA A 162 13.93 -1.91 15.20
N ALA A 163 14.94 -1.12 15.55
CA ALA A 163 14.81 0.29 15.93
C ALA A 163 14.37 1.14 14.74
N ALA A 164 15.03 1.00 13.58
CA ALA A 164 14.72 1.75 12.36
C ALA A 164 13.25 1.57 11.92
N ARG A 165 12.74 0.34 11.95
CA ARG A 165 11.32 0.05 11.62
C ARG A 165 10.34 0.73 12.59
N LEU A 166 10.69 0.91 13.86
CA LEU A 166 9.82 1.62 14.81
C LEU A 166 9.94 3.14 14.65
N ILE A 167 11.17 3.65 14.60
CA ILE A 167 11.46 5.09 14.63
C ILE A 167 11.17 5.75 13.29
N GLN A 168 11.63 5.15 12.20
CA GLN A 168 11.63 5.78 10.87
C GLN A 168 10.46 5.34 10.00
N HIS A 169 9.75 4.26 10.36
CA HIS A 169 8.57 3.81 9.60
C HIS A 169 7.31 4.01 10.44
N ARG A 170 7.13 3.23 11.51
CA ARG A 170 5.88 3.27 12.29
C ARG A 170 5.58 4.64 12.89
N ALA A 171 6.56 5.31 13.49
CA ALA A 171 6.33 6.66 14.02
C ALA A 171 6.03 7.69 12.92
N VAL A 172 6.57 7.48 11.70
CA VAL A 172 6.31 8.37 10.55
C VAL A 172 4.92 8.13 9.96
N ASP A 173 4.45 6.88 9.90
CA ASP A 173 3.07 6.57 9.51
C ASP A 173 2.05 7.27 10.43
N ALA A 174 2.32 7.25 11.74
CA ALA A 174 1.51 7.95 12.73
C ALA A 174 1.57 9.49 12.55
N VAL A 175 2.73 10.06 12.19
CA VAL A 175 2.87 11.49 11.84
C VAL A 175 2.04 11.84 10.60
N ILE A 176 2.04 10.99 9.56
CA ILE A 176 1.21 11.18 8.36
C ILE A 176 -0.27 11.16 8.72
N ALA A 177 -0.68 10.22 9.59
CA ALA A 177 -2.06 10.14 10.06
C ALA A 177 -2.48 11.39 10.85
N LEU A 178 -1.60 11.93 11.70
CA LEU A 178 -1.82 13.17 12.44
C LEU A 178 -1.99 14.38 11.51
N LEU A 179 -1.15 14.51 10.48
CA LEU A 179 -1.28 15.58 9.49
C LEU A 179 -2.60 15.52 8.73
N ARG A 180 -3.04 14.32 8.35
CA ARG A 180 -4.35 14.10 7.72
C ARG A 180 -5.51 14.48 8.64
N LEU A 181 -5.43 14.15 9.94
CA LEU A 181 -6.47 14.51 10.89
C LEU A 181 -6.54 16.03 11.13
N ALA A 182 -5.40 16.73 11.10
CA ALA A 182 -5.34 18.17 11.28
C ALA A 182 -5.75 18.98 10.04
N GLY A 183 -5.39 18.49 8.83
CA GLY A 183 -5.55 19.22 7.57
C GLY A 183 -6.68 18.71 6.65
N GLY A 184 -7.35 17.63 7.04
CA GLY A 184 -8.31 16.93 6.19
C GLY A 184 -7.66 15.91 5.25
N GLU A 185 -8.50 15.20 4.49
CA GLU A 185 -8.07 14.13 3.59
C GLU A 185 -7.37 14.70 2.35
N PRO A 186 -6.08 14.37 2.10
CA PRO A 186 -5.40 14.85 0.91
C PRO A 186 -6.03 14.23 -0.35
N PRO A 187 -6.08 14.99 -1.46
CA PRO A 187 -6.52 14.44 -2.73
C PRO A 187 -5.59 13.27 -3.11
N TYR A 188 -6.18 12.18 -3.62
CA TYR A 188 -5.46 10.96 -4.03
C TYR A 188 -4.81 10.12 -2.91
N ARG A 189 -5.27 10.27 -1.66
CA ARG A 189 -4.91 9.35 -0.57
C ARG A 189 -5.09 7.90 -1.02
N ASP A 190 -4.08 7.09 -0.75
CA ASP A 190 -4.19 5.65 -0.86
C ASP A 190 -4.78 5.07 0.44
N ALA A 191 -5.81 4.24 0.32
CA ALA A 191 -6.50 3.67 1.48
C ALA A 191 -5.70 2.55 2.16
N PHE A 192 -4.69 1.99 1.47
CA PHE A 192 -3.91 0.85 1.96
C PHE A 192 -2.46 1.24 2.30
N GLU A 193 -1.89 2.22 1.60
CA GLU A 193 -0.50 2.69 1.83
C GLU A 193 -0.46 4.22 1.98
N PRO A 194 -0.64 4.75 3.21
CA PRO A 194 -0.71 6.20 3.45
C PRO A 194 0.51 7.00 2.98
N ALA A 195 1.70 6.37 2.85
CA ALA A 195 2.90 7.03 2.36
C ALA A 195 2.90 7.26 0.84
N ARG A 196 2.04 6.57 0.07
CA ARG A 196 1.96 6.76 -1.38
C ARG A 196 1.56 8.19 -1.70
N ARG A 197 2.42 8.88 -2.46
CA ARG A 197 2.25 10.27 -2.93
C ARG A 197 2.25 11.30 -1.80
N VAL A 198 2.80 10.96 -0.64
CA VAL A 198 2.83 11.87 0.51
C VAL A 198 3.59 13.17 0.19
N GLU A 199 4.59 13.13 -0.68
CA GLU A 199 5.35 14.29 -1.14
C GLU A 199 4.53 15.25 -2.02
N ARG A 200 3.44 14.76 -2.64
CA ARG A 200 2.46 15.61 -3.34
C ARG A 200 1.45 16.21 -2.37
N ALA A 201 1.20 15.54 -1.25
CA ALA A 201 0.22 15.96 -0.24
C ALA A 201 0.79 17.01 0.71
N TYR A 202 2.06 16.87 1.11
CA TYR A 202 2.70 17.73 2.09
C TYR A 202 4.06 18.24 1.58
N PRO A 203 4.31 19.56 1.61
CA PRO A 203 5.61 20.10 1.28
C PRO A 203 6.62 19.80 2.40
N VAL A 204 7.91 19.92 2.08
CA VAL A 204 9.01 19.54 2.98
C VAL A 204 9.00 20.31 4.31
N GLU A 205 8.48 21.52 4.34
CA GLU A 205 8.37 22.35 5.54
C GLU A 205 7.32 21.79 6.52
N VAL A 206 6.30 21.12 6.00
CA VAL A 206 5.23 20.48 6.80
C VAL A 206 5.67 19.08 7.22
N LEU A 207 6.18 18.29 6.28
CA LEU A 207 6.61 16.90 6.48
C LEU A 207 8.06 16.70 5.97
N PRO A 208 9.07 17.06 6.79
CA PRO A 208 10.49 16.95 6.44
C PRO A 208 11.00 15.50 6.54
N LEU A 209 10.58 14.64 5.59
CA LEU A 209 10.87 13.20 5.59
C LEU A 209 12.36 12.86 5.64
N ALA A 210 13.24 13.64 4.99
CA ALA A 210 14.68 13.38 5.02
C ALA A 210 15.28 13.42 6.44
N ALA A 211 14.69 14.22 7.35
CA ALA A 211 15.13 14.28 8.73
C ALA A 211 14.45 13.22 9.63
N MET A 212 13.24 12.77 9.25
CA MET A 212 12.51 11.71 9.94
C MET A 212 12.97 10.29 9.52
N VAL A 213 13.48 10.15 8.30
CA VAL A 213 13.91 8.89 7.67
C VAL A 213 15.34 9.04 7.09
N PRO A 214 16.35 9.34 7.92
CA PRO A 214 17.74 9.52 7.47
C PRO A 214 18.42 8.20 7.04
N GLY A 215 17.75 7.05 7.17
CA GLY A 215 18.28 5.75 6.80
C GLY A 215 18.91 4.99 7.97
N TYR A 216 19.47 3.82 7.66
CA TYR A 216 19.81 2.76 8.63
C TYR A 216 20.63 3.22 9.84
N THR A 217 21.56 4.16 9.65
CA THR A 217 22.47 4.63 10.70
C THR A 217 21.93 5.83 11.50
N GLY A 218 20.81 6.41 11.09
CA GLY A 218 20.30 7.68 11.63
C GLY A 218 19.21 7.55 12.70
N ASN A 219 19.06 6.42 13.38
CA ASN A 219 17.95 6.16 14.30
C ASN A 219 17.80 7.21 15.42
N VAL A 220 18.89 7.57 16.12
CA VAL A 220 18.82 8.55 17.22
C VAL A 220 18.49 9.94 16.68
N ALA A 221 19.08 10.33 15.54
CA ALA A 221 18.82 11.60 14.88
C ALA A 221 17.35 11.70 14.43
N ALA A 222 16.82 10.65 13.81
CA ALA A 222 15.42 10.52 13.41
C ALA A 222 14.48 10.67 14.61
N ALA A 223 14.75 9.93 15.69
CA ALA A 223 13.92 9.97 16.89
C ALA A 223 13.90 11.37 17.52
N ARG A 224 15.06 12.03 17.62
CA ARG A 224 15.17 13.42 18.09
C ARG A 224 14.34 14.37 17.24
N PHE A 225 14.51 14.27 15.92
CA PHE A 225 13.83 15.15 14.99
C PHE A 225 12.32 14.97 15.04
N THR A 226 11.83 13.73 14.93
CA THR A 226 10.40 13.41 14.97
C THR A 226 9.78 13.79 16.31
N PHE A 227 10.46 13.53 17.44
CA PHE A 227 9.99 13.96 18.76
C PHE A 227 9.91 15.48 18.89
N ALA A 228 10.92 16.22 18.41
CA ALA A 228 10.87 17.68 18.37
C ALA A 228 9.74 18.20 17.47
N TRP A 229 9.46 17.52 16.35
CA TRP A 229 8.36 17.86 15.46
C TRP A 229 6.99 17.69 16.15
N LEU A 230 6.81 16.60 16.91
CA LEU A 230 5.59 16.28 17.66
C LEU A 230 5.36 17.27 18.82
N THR A 231 6.38 17.50 19.64
CA THR A 231 6.30 18.40 20.82
C THR A 231 5.99 19.86 20.46
N LYS A 232 6.34 20.30 19.23
CA LYS A 232 5.98 21.62 18.73
C LYS A 232 4.51 21.77 18.33
N ARG A 233 3.81 20.65 18.09
CA ARG A 233 2.46 20.64 17.50
C ARG A 233 1.39 20.09 18.44
N TYR A 234 1.78 19.19 19.34
CA TYR A 234 0.87 18.45 20.19
C TYR A 234 1.30 18.52 21.65
N GLN A 235 0.33 18.40 22.56
CA GLN A 235 0.58 18.27 23.98
C GLN A 235 1.08 16.85 24.30
N VAL A 236 2.39 16.71 24.49
CA VAL A 236 3.01 15.43 24.84
C VAL A 236 2.87 15.16 26.34
N PRO A 237 2.40 13.97 26.75
CA PRO A 237 2.37 13.59 28.16
C PRO A 237 3.77 13.62 28.80
N PRO A 238 3.95 14.25 29.98
CA PRO A 238 5.28 14.51 30.55
C PRO A 238 6.06 13.23 30.81
N GLY A 239 5.43 12.18 31.31
CA GLY A 239 6.11 10.91 31.64
C GLY A 239 6.86 10.30 30.45
N ILE A 240 6.19 10.11 29.30
CA ILE A 240 6.87 9.59 28.10
C ILE A 240 7.79 10.63 27.45
N GLY A 241 7.43 11.91 27.53
CA GLY A 241 8.24 13.00 26.98
C GLY A 241 9.60 13.13 27.67
N GLU A 242 9.66 13.01 28.99
CA GLU A 242 10.91 13.03 29.77
C GLU A 242 11.76 11.78 29.48
N ALA A 243 11.15 10.61 29.48
CA ALA A 243 11.85 9.36 29.17
C ALA A 243 12.46 9.37 27.75
N LEU A 244 11.74 9.91 26.76
CA LEU A 244 12.25 10.09 25.40
C LEU A 244 13.47 11.03 25.37
N ARG A 245 13.43 12.17 26.08
CA ARG A 245 14.58 13.09 26.15
C ARG A 245 15.82 12.41 26.74
N GLU A 246 15.63 11.59 27.77
CA GLU A 246 16.74 10.83 28.37
C GLU A 246 17.31 9.79 27.41
N LEU A 247 16.46 8.99 26.75
CA LEU A 247 16.90 7.98 25.78
C LEU A 247 17.62 8.59 24.58
N ILE A 248 17.09 9.70 24.06
CA ILE A 248 17.70 10.47 22.97
C ILE A 248 19.08 10.96 23.38
N ARG A 249 19.23 11.47 24.62
CA ARG A 249 20.52 11.89 25.17
C ARG A 249 21.49 10.70 25.25
N SER A 250 21.06 9.56 25.81
CA SER A 250 21.88 8.36 25.93
C SER A 250 22.34 7.80 24.58
N GLY A 251 21.51 7.95 23.54
CA GLY A 251 21.85 7.55 22.18
C GLY A 251 22.91 8.41 21.49
N ASP A 252 23.12 9.66 21.93
CA ASP A 252 24.14 10.55 21.36
C ASP A 252 25.57 10.22 21.82
N TYR A 253 25.70 9.52 22.95
CA TYR A 253 26.99 9.22 23.58
C TYR A 253 27.53 7.82 23.21
N ARG A 254 26.96 7.16 22.20
CA ARG A 254 27.41 5.87 21.65
C ARG A 254 27.75 5.98 20.17
#